data_AF-A0A524HIW2-F1
#
_entry.id   AF-A0A524HIW2-F1
#
_cell.length_a   1.000
_cell.length_b   1.000
_cell.length_c   1.000
_cell.angle_alpha   90.00
_cell.angle_beta   90.00
_cell.angle_gamma   90.00
#
_symmetry.space_group_name_H-M   'P 1'
#
loop_
_entity.id
_entity.type
_entity.pdbx_description
1 polymer ?
#
loop_
_entity_poly.entity_id
_entity_poly.type
_entity_poly.pdbx_seq_one_letter_code
_entity_poly.pdbx_strand_id
1 'polypeptide(L)'
;MDIAAPRLTIEDPENNDKLPLKLLLKDYSAMSEKAVVKYEISLEWKGHRIDGRYDITVQPAATQPEDVLLYTSELAFEEPIQHDLLVQQGFDIPKALVERMILPERDGFLRSYPLKAFGSGAGRFELGKKAATGAPCSELGIPVIGLALADRADRAKNLQFSVCMDPYCGGRIDASYGTVTVSTTYMGSAVPLVAEKRTIAMAIHSQDADQMLTSFYHTVPHIRPGAAWIHDVHLLYYDYLSDDGQGWYKGLEYLADRINLKHRGRVAVCLHGWYDYFQQYAYDHEKGKLIDEWTAFPGTRKIPMSIKSMHDRLQFARKLGFRVLLYFSDGTNSDTGAPGFRPDFVLKDSSGKTSKGWKGPDSLGDAVKMDPSVPGLRDWYRGYLRALLDEYARDIDGLVWDETFYIRSGTVSYTGKTPTYADRAMMSLVSELTQIVQEYHRVNDQLVFLVSDGSQTSYALVAHGTWQDTACDPQDWGPGMFRNYRNCLWSCLWYPISKADRNRIAAEQYGLPQCLSNGWEDDQGPHEMPAEILEDVLRRFTRNVEAKRHRMKYLSP
;
A
#
# COMPACT_ATOMS: atom_id res chain seq x y z
N MET A 1 5.22 -31.23 -5.18
CA MET A 1 6.14 -30.10 -5.02
C MET A 1 7.01 -30.45 -3.85
N ASP A 2 8.33 -30.42 -4.03
CA ASP A 2 9.25 -30.70 -2.94
C ASP A 2 9.76 -29.36 -2.39
N ILE A 3 9.83 -29.26 -1.07
CA ILE A 3 10.24 -28.05 -0.37
C ILE A 3 11.63 -28.32 0.17
N ALA A 4 12.63 -27.62 -0.39
CA ALA A 4 13.99 -27.76 0.07
C ALA A 4 14.15 -27.18 1.48
N ALA A 5 15.10 -27.68 2.26
CA ALA A 5 15.51 -27.00 3.48
C ALA A 5 15.93 -25.55 3.15
N PRO A 6 15.56 -24.56 3.96
CA PRO A 6 15.95 -23.17 3.72
C PRO A 6 17.48 -23.05 3.76
N ARG A 7 18.02 -22.02 3.10
CA ARG A 7 19.44 -21.65 3.21
C ARG A 7 19.54 -20.31 3.89
N LEU A 8 20.25 -20.27 5.01
CA LEU A 8 20.55 -19.06 5.76
C LEU A 8 22.04 -18.77 5.61
N THR A 9 22.41 -17.56 5.23
CA THR A 9 23.80 -17.15 5.01
C THR A 9 24.04 -15.78 5.61
N ILE A 10 25.10 -15.62 6.40
CA ILE A 10 25.58 -14.33 6.88
C ILE A 10 26.73 -13.85 5.99
N GLU A 11 26.79 -12.54 5.75
CA GLU A 11 27.95 -11.88 5.16
C GLU A 11 28.96 -11.49 6.25
N ASP A 12 30.18 -12.01 6.16
CA ASP A 12 31.30 -11.65 7.04
C ASP A 12 31.64 -10.16 6.82
N PRO A 13 31.51 -9.30 7.83
CA PRO A 13 31.78 -7.87 7.69
C PRO A 13 33.24 -7.54 7.37
N GLU A 14 34.20 -8.44 7.63
CA GLU A 14 35.63 -8.16 7.41
C GLU A 14 36.07 -8.41 5.96
N ASN A 15 35.49 -9.40 5.29
CA ASN A 15 35.95 -9.83 3.96
C ASN A 15 34.81 -10.12 2.96
N ASN A 16 33.55 -9.92 3.35
CA ASN A 16 32.34 -10.24 2.59
C ASN A 16 32.19 -11.73 2.22
N ASP A 17 32.83 -12.63 2.97
CA ASP A 17 32.64 -14.07 2.82
C ASP A 17 31.20 -14.46 3.20
N LYS A 18 30.68 -15.46 2.50
CA LYS A 18 29.36 -16.02 2.77
C LYS A 18 29.46 -17.19 3.74
N LEU A 19 28.95 -17.01 4.95
CA LEU A 19 28.99 -17.99 6.03
C LEU A 19 27.62 -18.68 6.16
N PRO A 20 27.47 -19.93 5.71
CA PRO A 20 26.20 -20.64 5.83
C PRO A 20 25.92 -21.01 7.30
N LEU A 21 24.71 -20.73 7.77
CA LEU A 21 24.28 -21.19 9.10
C LEU A 21 23.92 -22.67 9.03
N LYS A 22 24.29 -23.42 10.06
CA LYS A 22 23.93 -24.84 10.17
C LYS A 22 22.47 -24.94 10.57
N LEU A 23 21.71 -25.73 9.81
CA LEU A 23 20.33 -26.09 10.12
C LEU A 23 20.26 -27.55 10.54
N LEU A 24 19.79 -27.81 11.75
CA LEU A 24 19.54 -29.15 12.26
C LEU A 24 18.03 -29.38 12.36
N LEU A 25 17.50 -30.33 11.59
CA LEU A 25 16.10 -30.73 11.70
C LEU A 25 15.83 -31.29 13.11
N LYS A 26 14.93 -30.66 13.85
CA LYS A 26 14.53 -31.07 15.21
C LYS A 26 13.24 -31.85 15.23
N ASP A 27 12.29 -31.43 14.41
CA ASP A 27 10.95 -31.99 14.40
C ASP A 27 10.36 -31.90 12.98
N TYR A 28 9.60 -32.92 12.62
CA TYR A 28 8.86 -32.99 11.38
C TYR A 28 7.56 -33.74 11.63
N SER A 29 6.45 -33.09 11.29
CA SER A 29 5.13 -33.71 11.33
C SER A 29 4.39 -33.38 10.04
N ALA A 30 3.84 -34.39 9.38
CA ALA A 30 2.96 -34.21 8.24
C ALA A 30 1.64 -34.94 8.49
N MET A 31 0.56 -34.19 8.40
CA MET A 31 -0.82 -34.64 8.37
C MET A 31 -1.41 -34.33 6.99
N SER A 32 -2.58 -34.86 6.68
CA SER A 32 -3.20 -34.74 5.34
C SER A 32 -3.32 -33.30 4.84
N GLU A 33 -3.49 -32.32 5.74
CA GLU A 33 -3.73 -30.91 5.39
C GLU A 33 -2.67 -29.95 5.94
N LYS A 34 -1.64 -30.47 6.61
CA LYS A 34 -0.63 -29.62 7.25
C LYS A 34 0.69 -30.35 7.44
N ALA A 35 1.76 -29.74 6.96
CA ALA A 35 3.12 -30.13 7.32
C ALA A 35 3.75 -29.04 8.18
N VAL A 36 4.48 -29.46 9.22
CA VAL A 36 5.27 -28.60 10.09
C VAL A 36 6.69 -29.15 10.14
N VAL A 37 7.66 -28.27 9.92
CA VAL A 37 9.09 -28.60 9.94
C VAL A 37 9.78 -27.61 10.85
N LYS A 38 10.57 -28.08 11.82
CA LYS A 38 11.29 -27.22 12.76
C LYS A 38 12.78 -27.46 12.67
N TYR A 39 13.54 -26.39 12.49
CA TYR A 39 14.99 -26.42 12.48
C TYR A 39 15.55 -25.65 13.67
N GLU A 40 16.62 -26.17 14.25
CA GLU A 40 17.54 -25.38 15.07
C GLU A 40 18.61 -24.78 14.18
N ILE A 41 18.94 -23.53 14.43
CA ILE A 41 19.98 -22.77 13.73
C ILE A 41 21.18 -22.67 14.67
N SER A 42 22.38 -22.93 14.14
CA SER A 42 23.63 -22.65 14.84
C SER A 42 24.72 -22.16 13.89
N LEU A 43 25.57 -21.24 14.35
CA LEU A 43 26.83 -20.88 13.72
C LEU A 43 27.82 -20.45 14.80
N GLU A 44 29.00 -21.06 14.80
CA GLU A 44 30.15 -20.59 15.57
C GLU A 44 31.24 -20.14 14.60
N TRP A 45 31.66 -18.88 14.72
CA TRP A 45 32.62 -18.28 13.80
C TRP A 45 33.37 -17.13 14.47
N LYS A 46 34.72 -17.17 14.44
CA LYS A 46 35.63 -16.16 15.05
C LYS A 46 35.25 -15.73 16.48
N GLY A 47 34.71 -16.65 17.29
CA GLY A 47 34.27 -16.35 18.67
C GLY A 47 32.86 -15.77 18.79
N HIS A 48 32.18 -15.51 17.67
CA HIS A 48 30.75 -15.25 17.63
C HIS A 48 29.97 -16.56 17.63
N ARG A 49 28.85 -16.57 18.35
CA ARG A 49 27.90 -17.68 18.37
C ARG A 49 26.52 -17.14 18.04
N ILE A 50 25.85 -17.81 17.11
CA ILE A 50 24.48 -17.49 16.68
C ILE A 50 23.66 -18.74 16.88
N ASP A 51 22.63 -18.65 17.71
CA ASP A 51 21.66 -19.71 17.93
C ASP A 51 20.25 -19.19 17.65
N GLY A 52 19.38 -20.09 17.18
CA GLY A 52 18.01 -19.75 16.88
C GLY A 52 17.19 -20.92 16.36
N ARG A 53 16.04 -20.60 15.78
CA ARG A 53 15.12 -21.57 15.18
C ARG A 53 14.51 -21.04 13.89
N TYR A 54 14.14 -21.98 13.02
CA TYR A 54 13.37 -21.72 11.81
C TYR A 54 12.23 -22.72 11.72
N ASP A 55 11.02 -22.25 11.96
CA ASP A 55 9.81 -23.08 11.94
C ASP A 55 9.05 -22.83 10.64
N ILE A 56 8.65 -23.90 9.95
CA ILE A 56 7.92 -23.88 8.69
C ILE A 56 6.58 -24.55 8.91
N THR A 57 5.52 -23.93 8.40
CA THR A 57 4.20 -24.53 8.25
C THR A 57 3.77 -24.48 6.79
N VAL A 58 3.32 -25.60 6.25
CA VAL A 58 2.77 -25.72 4.90
C VAL A 58 1.36 -26.28 5.00
N GLN A 59 0.38 -25.59 4.42
CA GLN A 59 -1.03 -26.01 4.47
C GLN A 59 -1.81 -25.43 3.28
N PRO A 60 -2.94 -26.03 2.88
CA PRO A 60 -3.85 -25.42 1.93
C PRO A 60 -4.40 -24.07 2.44
N ALA A 61 -4.74 -23.16 1.53
CA ALA A 61 -5.47 -21.94 1.89
C ALA A 61 -6.92 -22.28 2.33
N ALA A 62 -7.46 -21.54 3.31
CA ALA A 62 -8.75 -21.86 3.95
C ALA A 62 -10.01 -21.61 3.08
N THR A 63 -9.89 -20.95 1.93
CA THR A 63 -11.00 -20.56 1.04
C THR A 63 -10.94 -21.35 -0.28
N GLN A 64 -11.94 -22.19 -0.60
CA GLN A 64 -12.02 -23.07 -1.80
C GLN A 64 -12.12 -22.29 -3.15
N PRO A 65 -11.87 -22.89 -4.36
CA PRO A 65 -11.48 -24.27 -4.70
C PRO A 65 -10.10 -24.38 -5.38
N GLU A 66 -9.20 -23.42 -5.19
CA GLU A 66 -7.91 -23.40 -5.89
C GLU A 66 -6.83 -24.25 -5.19
N ASP A 67 -5.96 -24.89 -5.98
CA ASP A 67 -4.77 -25.62 -5.53
C ASP A 67 -3.70 -24.65 -4.99
N VAL A 68 -4.02 -23.97 -3.89
CA VAL A 68 -3.16 -22.97 -3.24
C VAL A 68 -2.52 -23.56 -1.99
N LEU A 69 -1.19 -23.56 -1.97
CA LEU A 69 -0.38 -23.91 -0.81
C LEU A 69 0.17 -22.64 -0.17
N LEU A 70 -0.06 -22.51 1.13
CA LEU A 70 0.56 -21.50 1.97
C LEU A 70 1.79 -22.07 2.66
N TYR A 71 2.93 -21.47 2.39
CA TYR A 71 4.16 -21.67 3.14
C TYR A 71 4.30 -20.49 4.11
N THR A 72 4.33 -20.76 5.41
CA THR A 72 4.60 -19.75 6.45
C THR A 72 5.88 -20.14 7.16
N SER A 73 6.77 -19.17 7.36
CA SER A 73 7.97 -19.37 8.17
C SER A 73 8.05 -18.38 9.33
N GLU A 74 8.59 -18.87 10.45
CA GLU A 74 8.92 -18.08 11.63
C GLU A 74 10.40 -18.30 11.95
N LEU A 75 11.19 -17.25 11.74
CA LEU A 75 12.60 -17.18 12.08
C LEU A 75 12.74 -16.45 13.42
N ALA A 76 13.53 -17.00 14.35
CA ALA A 76 13.84 -16.33 15.60
C ALA A 76 15.26 -16.68 16.07
N PHE A 77 15.96 -15.72 16.62
CA PHE A 77 17.30 -15.88 17.20
C PHE A 77 17.26 -15.59 18.71
N GLU A 78 18.17 -16.23 19.46
CA GLU A 78 18.30 -15.98 20.90
C GLU A 78 18.83 -14.57 21.17
N GLU A 79 19.73 -14.09 20.30
CA GLU A 79 20.25 -12.72 20.30
C GLU A 79 20.03 -12.03 18.94
N PRO A 80 19.87 -10.70 18.90
CA PRO A 80 19.72 -9.97 17.65
C PRO A 80 20.93 -10.16 16.71
N ILE A 81 20.68 -10.54 15.46
CA ILE A 81 21.71 -10.66 14.42
C ILE A 81 22.13 -9.29 13.93
N GLN A 82 23.40 -8.95 14.14
CA GLN A 82 24.01 -7.68 13.74
C GLN A 82 24.82 -7.78 12.42
N HIS A 83 24.50 -8.77 11.60
CA HIS A 83 25.12 -8.98 10.29
C HIS A 83 24.05 -9.15 9.22
N ASP A 84 24.40 -8.85 7.97
CA ASP A 84 23.45 -9.04 6.87
C ASP A 84 23.16 -10.54 6.70
N LEU A 85 21.87 -10.88 6.74
CA LEU A 85 21.38 -12.25 6.68
C LEU A 85 20.57 -12.45 5.40
N LEU A 86 21.07 -13.31 4.51
CA LEU A 86 20.33 -13.81 3.36
C LEU A 86 19.57 -15.08 3.74
N VAL A 87 18.25 -15.06 3.56
CA VAL A 87 17.38 -16.25 3.70
C VAL A 87 16.87 -16.62 2.31
N GLN A 88 17.04 -17.89 1.92
CA GLN A 88 16.56 -18.42 0.65
C GLN A 88 15.70 -19.65 0.89
N GLN A 89 14.52 -19.68 0.28
CA GLN A 89 13.63 -20.83 0.26
C GLN A 89 13.46 -21.34 -1.16
N GLY A 90 13.87 -22.59 -1.40
CA GLY A 90 13.75 -23.28 -2.68
C GLY A 90 12.50 -24.15 -2.76
N PHE A 91 11.87 -24.17 -3.93
CA PHE A 91 10.72 -24.99 -4.26
C PHE A 91 10.99 -25.73 -5.57
N ASP A 92 10.91 -27.06 -5.55
CA ASP A 92 11.00 -27.88 -6.74
C ASP A 92 9.61 -28.02 -7.36
N ILE A 93 9.49 -27.64 -8.62
CA ILE A 93 8.27 -27.74 -9.43
C ILE A 93 8.41 -29.00 -10.31
N PRO A 94 7.86 -30.16 -9.89
CA PRO A 94 8.14 -31.41 -10.57
C PRO A 94 7.47 -31.44 -11.95
N LYS A 95 8.16 -32.03 -12.94
CA LYS A 95 7.60 -32.48 -14.23
C LYS A 95 7.11 -31.43 -15.24
N ALA A 96 7.38 -30.13 -15.03
CA ALA A 96 7.02 -29.10 -16.00
C ALA A 96 8.24 -28.33 -16.53
N LEU A 97 8.31 -28.16 -17.86
CA LEU A 97 9.18 -27.15 -18.46
C LEU A 97 8.56 -25.79 -18.16
N VAL A 98 9.26 -24.97 -17.39
CA VAL A 98 8.91 -23.55 -17.28
C VAL A 98 9.35 -22.88 -18.58
N GLU A 99 8.40 -22.52 -19.43
CA GLU A 99 8.69 -21.90 -20.73
C GLU A 99 8.81 -20.39 -20.65
N ARG A 100 8.02 -19.78 -19.76
CA ARG A 100 7.94 -18.32 -19.64
C ARG A 100 7.75 -17.90 -18.19
N MET A 101 8.32 -16.74 -17.86
CA MET A 101 8.08 -16.03 -16.63
C MET A 101 7.27 -14.76 -16.94
N ILE A 102 6.16 -14.60 -16.24
CA ILE A 102 5.22 -13.48 -16.38
C ILE A 102 5.42 -12.57 -15.16
N LEU A 103 5.75 -11.31 -15.42
CA LEU A 103 6.08 -10.33 -14.40
C LEU A 103 5.11 -9.15 -14.46
N PRO A 104 4.39 -8.84 -13.37
CA PRO A 104 3.67 -7.58 -13.21
C PRO A 104 4.65 -6.48 -12.82
N GLU A 105 5.24 -5.84 -13.82
CA GLU A 105 6.32 -4.88 -13.59
C GLU A 105 5.80 -3.55 -13.07
N ARG A 106 6.64 -2.87 -12.28
CA ARG A 106 6.26 -1.64 -11.59
C ARG A 106 5.87 -0.51 -12.52
N ASP A 107 6.25 -0.52 -13.80
CA ASP A 107 5.78 0.48 -14.76
C ASP A 107 4.34 0.24 -15.26
N GLY A 108 3.66 -0.77 -14.72
CA GLY A 108 2.29 -1.13 -15.05
C GLY A 108 2.17 -2.15 -16.18
N PHE A 109 3.28 -2.58 -16.80
CA PHE A 109 3.24 -3.59 -17.86
C PHE A 109 3.25 -5.01 -17.30
N LEU A 110 2.36 -5.85 -17.83
CA LEU A 110 2.42 -7.29 -17.64
C LEU A 110 3.31 -7.90 -18.75
N ARG A 111 4.56 -8.22 -18.42
CA ARG A 111 5.53 -8.72 -19.40
C ARG A 111 5.75 -10.22 -19.28
N SER A 112 5.93 -10.88 -20.41
CA SER A 112 6.21 -12.31 -20.49
C SER A 112 7.60 -12.53 -21.10
N TYR A 113 8.48 -13.18 -20.35
CA TYR A 113 9.86 -13.46 -20.73
C TYR A 113 10.05 -14.95 -21.01
N PRO A 114 10.60 -15.34 -22.17
CA PRO A 114 10.92 -16.73 -22.44
C PRO A 114 12.08 -17.21 -21.55
N LEU A 115 11.84 -18.29 -20.81
CA LEU A 115 12.87 -19.04 -20.12
C LEU A 115 13.35 -20.13 -21.08
N LYS A 116 14.44 -19.86 -21.81
CA LYS A 116 15.08 -20.87 -22.68
C LYS A 116 15.46 -22.10 -21.86
N ALA A 117 15.71 -23.25 -22.50
CA ALA A 117 16.41 -24.35 -21.82
C ALA A 117 17.69 -23.78 -21.19
N PHE A 118 17.85 -23.88 -19.87
CA PHE A 118 18.93 -23.28 -19.05
C PHE A 118 18.85 -21.75 -18.78
N GLY A 119 17.77 -21.09 -19.19
CA GLY A 119 17.49 -19.69 -18.82
C GLY A 119 17.01 -19.56 -17.37
N SER A 120 17.33 -18.44 -16.74
CA SER A 120 16.74 -18.02 -15.47
C SER A 120 16.08 -16.65 -15.65
N GLY A 121 15.05 -16.39 -14.85
CA GLY A 121 14.38 -15.11 -14.76
C GLY A 121 14.17 -14.74 -13.31
N ALA A 122 13.98 -13.45 -13.04
CA ALA A 122 13.71 -12.99 -11.70
C ALA A 122 12.86 -11.73 -11.67
N GLY A 123 12.10 -11.59 -10.59
CA GLY A 123 11.40 -10.37 -10.20
C GLY A 123 11.77 -9.99 -8.78
N ARG A 124 11.90 -8.69 -8.50
CA ARG A 124 12.16 -8.16 -7.16
C ARG A 124 11.06 -7.22 -6.70
N PHE A 125 10.72 -7.27 -5.42
CA PHE A 125 9.81 -6.34 -4.77
C PHE A 125 10.54 -5.58 -3.67
N GLU A 126 10.53 -4.25 -3.74
CA GLU A 126 11.33 -3.39 -2.88
C GLU A 126 10.54 -2.91 -1.65
N LEU A 127 10.88 -3.46 -0.48
CA LEU A 127 10.48 -2.96 0.83
C LEU A 127 11.47 -3.43 1.90
N GLY A 128 11.99 -2.52 2.72
CA GLY A 128 13.13 -2.77 3.59
C GLY A 128 14.44 -2.64 2.81
N LYS A 129 15.38 -1.87 3.37
CA LYS A 129 16.68 -1.64 2.74
C LYS A 129 17.44 -2.95 2.54
N LYS A 130 17.96 -3.17 1.32
CA LYS A 130 18.62 -4.40 0.86
C LYS A 130 17.74 -5.65 0.76
N ALA A 131 16.44 -5.60 1.07
CA ALA A 131 15.59 -6.80 1.11
C ALA A 131 15.61 -7.61 -0.19
N ALA A 132 15.69 -6.95 -1.34
CA ALA A 132 15.65 -7.57 -2.66
C ALA A 132 16.99 -7.53 -3.42
N THR A 133 18.12 -7.70 -2.72
CA THR A 133 19.46 -7.76 -3.32
C THR A 133 19.62 -8.93 -4.30
N GLY A 134 20.47 -8.75 -5.30
CA GLY A 134 20.82 -9.79 -6.28
C GLY A 134 21.29 -9.18 -7.60
N ALA A 135 21.40 -10.01 -8.63
CA ALA A 135 21.64 -9.50 -9.99
C ALA A 135 20.49 -8.59 -10.44
N PRO A 136 20.74 -7.53 -11.25
CA PRO A 136 19.67 -6.68 -11.77
C PRO A 136 18.54 -7.49 -12.42
N CYS A 137 17.30 -7.18 -12.09
CA CYS A 137 16.10 -7.79 -12.65
C CYS A 137 14.91 -6.81 -12.61
N SER A 138 13.79 -7.21 -13.18
CA SER A 138 12.56 -6.41 -13.18
C SER A 138 12.06 -6.15 -11.76
N GLU A 139 11.66 -4.91 -11.50
CA GLU A 139 10.98 -4.52 -10.26
C GLU A 139 9.48 -4.77 -10.43
N LEU A 140 8.88 -5.43 -9.44
CA LEU A 140 7.48 -5.85 -9.43
C LEU A 140 6.61 -4.76 -8.80
N GLY A 141 5.44 -4.49 -9.38
CA GLY A 141 4.42 -3.60 -8.79
C GLY A 141 3.55 -4.29 -7.74
N ILE A 142 3.58 -5.62 -7.69
CA ILE A 142 2.91 -6.50 -6.73
C ILE A 142 3.79 -7.76 -6.59
N PRO A 143 4.05 -8.29 -5.38
CA PRO A 143 5.05 -9.35 -5.16
C PRO A 143 4.55 -10.74 -5.58
N VAL A 144 4.26 -10.92 -6.87
CA VAL A 144 3.89 -12.19 -7.50
C VAL A 144 4.59 -12.34 -8.85
N ILE A 145 4.98 -13.56 -9.17
CA ILE A 145 5.39 -13.97 -10.51
C ILE A 145 4.48 -15.10 -11.00
N GLY A 146 4.25 -15.17 -12.30
CA GLY A 146 3.59 -16.30 -12.95
C GLY A 146 4.60 -17.11 -13.76
N LEU A 147 4.48 -18.42 -13.74
CA LEU A 147 5.28 -19.35 -14.54
C LEU A 147 4.35 -20.10 -15.48
N ALA A 148 4.55 -19.93 -16.78
CA ALA A 148 3.84 -20.72 -17.78
C ALA A 148 4.50 -22.10 -17.88
N LEU A 149 3.73 -23.14 -17.59
CA LEU A 149 4.18 -24.52 -17.59
C LEU A 149 3.81 -25.18 -18.92
N ALA A 150 4.77 -25.85 -19.56
CA ALA A 150 4.47 -26.78 -20.64
C ALA A 150 4.34 -28.20 -20.10
N ASP A 151 3.13 -28.75 -20.22
CA ASP A 151 2.91 -30.18 -20.05
C ASP A 151 3.44 -30.92 -21.30
N ARG A 152 4.35 -31.87 -21.10
CA ARG A 152 4.91 -32.70 -22.17
C ARG A 152 3.90 -33.73 -22.69
N ALA A 153 2.86 -34.07 -21.93
CA ALA A 153 1.88 -35.10 -22.26
C ALA A 153 0.55 -34.51 -22.77
N ASP A 154 0.14 -33.34 -22.29
CA ASP A 154 -1.12 -32.69 -22.69
C ASP A 154 -1.00 -31.16 -22.79
N ARG A 155 -0.51 -30.69 -23.95
CA ARG A 155 -0.39 -29.25 -24.26
C ARG A 155 -1.73 -28.49 -24.20
N ALA A 156 -2.88 -29.16 -24.09
CA ALA A 156 -4.17 -28.50 -23.96
C ALA A 156 -4.41 -27.91 -22.56
N LYS A 157 -3.73 -28.42 -21.53
CA LYS A 157 -3.80 -27.88 -20.17
C LYS A 157 -2.80 -26.73 -20.03
N ASN A 158 -3.24 -25.56 -20.44
CA ASN A 158 -2.58 -24.27 -20.25
C ASN A 158 -2.46 -23.94 -18.74
N LEU A 159 -1.58 -24.63 -18.02
CA LEU A 159 -1.34 -24.45 -16.59
C LEU A 159 -0.36 -23.30 -16.35
N GLN A 160 -0.66 -22.49 -15.35
CA GLN A 160 0.27 -21.55 -14.75
C GLN A 160 0.52 -21.90 -13.30
N PHE A 161 1.70 -21.53 -12.84
CA PHE A 161 2.10 -21.62 -11.45
C PHE A 161 2.51 -20.24 -10.96
N SER A 162 1.85 -19.75 -9.93
CA SER A 162 2.16 -18.46 -9.32
C SER A 162 2.90 -18.63 -8.01
N VAL A 163 3.87 -17.76 -7.77
CA VAL A 163 4.58 -17.65 -6.48
C VAL A 163 4.47 -16.22 -6.01
N CYS A 164 3.90 -16.05 -4.81
CA CYS A 164 3.65 -14.76 -4.19
C CYS A 164 4.39 -14.65 -2.86
N MET A 165 4.88 -13.47 -2.54
CA MET A 165 5.42 -13.13 -1.21
C MET A 165 4.47 -12.16 -0.52
N ASP A 166 4.35 -12.22 0.79
CA ASP A 166 3.67 -11.17 1.55
C ASP A 166 4.39 -9.81 1.38
N PRO A 167 3.65 -8.69 1.47
CA PRO A 167 4.21 -7.37 1.18
C PRO A 167 4.92 -6.72 2.38
N TYR A 168 5.04 -7.36 3.55
CA TYR A 168 5.58 -6.74 4.77
C TYR A 168 7.12 -6.70 4.83
N CYS A 169 7.77 -7.39 3.90
CA CYS A 169 9.19 -7.28 3.62
C CYS A 169 9.40 -7.56 2.13
N GLY A 170 10.39 -6.90 1.55
CA GLY A 170 10.81 -7.10 0.18
C GLY A 170 11.48 -8.44 -0.01
N GLY A 171 11.76 -8.73 -1.28
CA GLY A 171 12.43 -9.96 -1.65
C GLY A 171 12.54 -10.12 -3.14
N ARG A 172 13.16 -11.23 -3.53
CA ARG A 172 13.41 -11.59 -4.91
C ARG A 172 12.91 -13.00 -5.15
N ILE A 173 12.22 -13.20 -6.27
CA ILE A 173 11.77 -14.51 -6.73
C ILE A 173 12.55 -14.84 -8.00
N ASP A 174 13.45 -15.81 -7.90
CA ASP A 174 14.20 -16.37 -9.01
C ASP A 174 13.50 -17.64 -9.51
N ALA A 175 13.29 -17.74 -10.81
CA ALA A 175 12.76 -18.93 -11.45
C ALA A 175 13.78 -19.48 -12.45
N SER A 176 14.02 -20.78 -12.40
CA SER A 176 14.82 -21.51 -13.38
C SER A 176 14.16 -22.84 -13.71
N TYR A 177 14.83 -23.67 -14.50
CA TYR A 177 14.27 -24.95 -14.93
C TYR A 177 13.91 -25.85 -13.73
N GLY A 178 12.60 -26.03 -13.51
CA GLY A 178 12.06 -26.89 -12.45
C GLY A 178 12.22 -26.37 -11.02
N THR A 179 12.71 -25.15 -10.82
CA THR A 179 12.95 -24.60 -9.48
C THR A 179 12.54 -23.14 -9.37
N VAL A 180 12.01 -22.77 -8.22
CA VAL A 180 11.81 -21.38 -7.80
C VAL A 180 12.50 -21.16 -6.47
N THR A 181 13.18 -20.03 -6.35
CA THR A 181 13.78 -19.59 -5.09
C THR A 181 13.20 -18.25 -4.70
N VAL A 182 12.64 -18.16 -3.50
CA VAL A 182 12.28 -16.90 -2.85
C VAL A 182 13.42 -16.51 -1.92
N SER A 183 13.90 -15.28 -2.01
CA SER A 183 14.99 -14.78 -1.18
C SER A 183 14.72 -13.41 -0.60
N THR A 184 15.17 -13.21 0.64
CA THR A 184 15.12 -11.91 1.33
C THR A 184 16.45 -11.71 2.07
N THR A 185 17.02 -10.52 1.93
CA THR A 185 18.21 -10.11 2.69
C THR A 185 17.83 -9.12 3.78
N TYR A 186 18.05 -9.48 5.04
CA TYR A 186 17.91 -8.56 6.15
C TYR A 186 19.24 -7.84 6.36
N MET A 187 19.23 -6.51 6.31
CA MET A 187 20.40 -5.68 6.61
C MET A 187 20.66 -5.61 8.13
N GLY A 188 20.95 -6.77 8.73
CA GLY A 188 21.21 -6.90 10.18
C GLY A 188 22.36 -6.04 10.67
N SER A 189 23.31 -5.70 9.79
CA SER A 189 24.41 -4.77 10.08
C SER A 189 23.97 -3.37 10.51
N ALA A 190 22.75 -2.95 10.14
CA ALA A 190 22.19 -1.67 10.55
C ALA A 190 20.86 -1.81 11.29
N VAL A 191 20.01 -2.78 10.94
CA VAL A 191 18.75 -3.06 11.64
C VAL A 191 18.81 -4.48 12.21
N PRO A 192 19.25 -4.66 13.48
CA PRO A 192 19.44 -5.97 14.09
C PRO A 192 18.18 -6.83 14.02
N LEU A 193 18.33 -8.06 13.53
CA LEU A 193 17.21 -8.98 13.33
C LEU A 193 17.06 -9.93 14.52
N VAL A 194 15.93 -9.85 15.22
CA VAL A 194 15.59 -10.80 16.29
C VAL A 194 14.69 -11.92 15.78
N ALA A 195 13.63 -11.54 15.07
CA ALA A 195 12.65 -12.47 14.55
C ALA A 195 12.00 -11.93 13.28
N GLU A 196 11.52 -12.83 12.44
CA GLU A 196 10.78 -12.51 11.23
C GLU A 196 9.72 -13.57 10.95
N LYS A 197 8.55 -13.13 10.47
CA LYS A 197 7.52 -14.02 9.94
C LYS A 197 7.28 -13.70 8.47
N ARG A 198 7.27 -14.73 7.63
CA ARG A 198 7.03 -14.60 6.18
C ARG A 198 5.92 -15.54 5.75
N THR A 199 5.16 -15.12 4.75
CA THR A 199 4.17 -15.95 4.06
C THR A 199 4.43 -15.93 2.57
N ILE A 200 4.49 -17.13 1.99
CA ILE A 200 4.59 -17.37 0.55
C ILE A 200 3.33 -18.14 0.14
N ALA A 201 2.65 -17.67 -0.90
CA ALA A 201 1.54 -18.40 -1.51
C ALA A 201 2.00 -18.97 -2.85
N MET A 202 1.66 -20.24 -3.08
CA MET A 202 1.94 -20.96 -4.31
C MET A 202 0.64 -21.48 -4.88
N ALA A 203 0.28 -21.09 -6.09
CA ALA A 203 -1.00 -21.42 -6.69
C ALA A 203 -0.83 -22.07 -8.06
N ILE A 204 -1.53 -23.18 -8.30
CA ILE A 204 -1.67 -23.75 -9.65
C ILE A 204 -3.03 -23.33 -10.19
N HIS A 205 -3.04 -22.73 -11.38
CA HIS A 205 -4.25 -22.18 -11.97
C HIS A 205 -4.19 -22.21 -13.50
N SER A 206 -5.28 -21.81 -14.16
CA SER A 206 -5.32 -21.71 -15.62
C SER A 206 -4.56 -20.47 -16.12
N GLN A 207 -4.20 -20.37 -17.41
CA GLN A 207 -3.45 -19.23 -18.01
C GLN A 207 -4.21 -17.87 -18.02
N ASP A 208 -4.92 -17.52 -16.96
CA ASP A 208 -5.48 -16.19 -16.74
C ASP A 208 -4.54 -15.36 -15.86
N ALA A 209 -4.09 -14.22 -16.38
CA ALA A 209 -3.29 -13.26 -15.62
C ALA A 209 -4.03 -12.75 -14.38
N ASP A 210 -5.37 -12.72 -14.43
CA ASP A 210 -6.17 -12.30 -13.29
C ASP A 210 -6.10 -13.31 -12.12
N GLN A 211 -6.01 -14.62 -12.41
CA GLN A 211 -5.79 -15.65 -11.39
C GLN A 211 -4.38 -15.53 -10.77
N MET A 212 -3.36 -15.29 -11.59
CA MET A 212 -1.99 -15.02 -11.10
C MET A 212 -1.98 -13.84 -10.12
N LEU A 213 -2.53 -12.70 -10.53
CA LEU A 213 -2.54 -11.47 -9.72
C LEU A 213 -3.40 -11.60 -8.47
N THR A 214 -4.52 -12.33 -8.54
CA THR A 214 -5.40 -12.56 -7.39
C THR A 214 -4.75 -13.48 -6.34
N SER A 215 -3.89 -14.42 -6.77
CA SER A 215 -3.23 -15.35 -5.85
C SER A 215 -2.37 -14.67 -4.79
N PHE A 216 -1.87 -13.44 -5.05
CA PHE A 216 -1.15 -12.62 -4.08
C PHE A 216 -1.96 -12.41 -2.79
N TYR A 217 -3.27 -12.23 -2.89
CA TYR A 217 -4.10 -11.87 -1.74
C TYR A 217 -4.26 -13.01 -0.72
N HIS A 218 -3.86 -14.24 -1.06
CA HIS A 218 -3.72 -15.32 -0.07
C HIS A 218 -2.59 -15.07 0.93
N THR A 219 -1.63 -14.19 0.63
CA THR A 219 -0.57 -13.78 1.57
C THR A 219 -1.00 -12.70 2.55
N VAL A 220 -2.14 -12.03 2.30
CA VAL A 220 -2.71 -10.96 3.14
C VAL A 220 -4.21 -11.19 3.41
N PRO A 221 -4.61 -12.36 3.92
CA PRO A 221 -6.03 -12.74 4.04
C PRO A 221 -6.81 -11.86 5.02
N HIS A 222 -6.13 -11.17 5.93
CA HIS A 222 -6.73 -10.22 6.86
C HIS A 222 -7.12 -8.88 6.21
N ILE A 223 -6.66 -8.59 4.99
CA ILE A 223 -7.05 -7.41 4.21
C ILE A 223 -8.10 -7.82 3.18
N ARG A 224 -9.34 -7.39 3.42
CA ARG A 224 -10.49 -7.64 2.54
C ARG A 224 -10.45 -6.71 1.32
N PRO A 225 -11.11 -7.08 0.21
CA PRO A 225 -11.34 -6.15 -0.88
C PRO A 225 -12.12 -4.92 -0.40
N GLY A 226 -11.87 -3.76 -1.03
CA GLY A 226 -12.68 -2.56 -0.79
C GLY A 226 -14.14 -2.74 -1.22
N ALA A 227 -15.01 -1.86 -0.75
CA ALA A 227 -16.42 -1.87 -1.11
C ALA A 227 -16.59 -1.70 -2.63
N ALA A 228 -17.51 -2.44 -3.25
CA ALA A 228 -17.63 -2.55 -4.71
C ALA A 228 -17.82 -1.19 -5.42
N TRP A 229 -18.40 -0.20 -4.74
CA TRP A 229 -18.66 1.13 -5.30
C TRP A 229 -17.38 1.87 -5.72
N ILE A 230 -16.20 1.52 -5.20
CA ILE A 230 -14.94 2.19 -5.59
C ILE A 230 -14.55 1.90 -7.05
N HIS A 231 -15.06 0.83 -7.64
CA HIS A 231 -14.83 0.50 -9.05
C HIS A 231 -15.75 1.26 -10.01
N ASP A 232 -16.75 1.93 -9.45
CA ASP A 232 -17.86 2.56 -10.15
C ASP A 232 -17.71 4.09 -10.27
N VAL A 233 -16.71 4.67 -9.60
CA VAL A 233 -16.47 6.12 -9.58
C VAL A 233 -15.82 6.59 -10.89
N HIS A 234 -16.28 7.73 -11.40
CA HIS A 234 -15.77 8.36 -12.63
C HIS A 234 -15.43 9.85 -12.48
N LEU A 235 -15.77 10.46 -11.35
CA LEU A 235 -15.41 11.82 -11.03
C LEU A 235 -15.04 11.93 -9.56
N LEU A 236 -13.96 12.65 -9.29
CA LEU A 236 -13.45 12.95 -7.98
C LEU A 236 -13.52 14.45 -7.78
N TYR A 237 -13.91 14.89 -6.60
CA TYR A 237 -13.84 16.28 -6.19
C TYR A 237 -13.16 16.40 -4.84
N TYR A 238 -12.22 17.34 -4.73
CA TYR A 238 -11.42 17.54 -3.54
C TYR A 238 -11.52 18.99 -3.08
N ASP A 239 -12.06 19.25 -1.89
CA ASP A 239 -12.21 20.63 -1.40
C ASP A 239 -11.30 20.89 -0.21
N TYR A 240 -10.37 21.83 -0.38
CA TYR A 240 -9.37 22.24 0.60
C TYR A 240 -9.92 23.39 1.47
N LEU A 241 -11.13 23.22 2.04
CA LEU A 241 -11.93 24.27 2.70
C LEU A 241 -11.83 25.62 1.97
N SER A 242 -12.12 25.57 0.68
CA SER A 242 -12.05 26.73 -0.21
C SER A 242 -13.13 27.77 0.11
N ASP A 243 -12.99 28.99 -0.40
CA ASP A 243 -13.91 30.11 -0.17
C ASP A 243 -14.27 30.32 1.31
N ASP A 244 -13.27 30.36 2.18
CA ASP A 244 -13.47 30.47 3.63
C ASP A 244 -14.40 29.38 4.20
N GLY A 245 -14.27 28.17 3.64
CA GLY A 245 -15.05 26.99 4.00
C GLY A 245 -16.44 26.90 3.35
N GLN A 246 -16.77 27.78 2.40
CA GLN A 246 -18.04 27.76 1.65
C GLN A 246 -17.96 27.03 0.31
N GLY A 247 -16.77 26.83 -0.25
CA GLY A 247 -16.63 26.26 -1.59
C GLY A 247 -17.06 24.78 -1.65
N TRP A 248 -16.99 24.04 -0.53
CA TRP A 248 -17.65 22.74 -0.39
C TRP A 248 -19.13 22.80 -0.75
N TYR A 249 -19.88 23.75 -0.20
CA TYR A 249 -21.32 23.84 -0.44
C TYR A 249 -21.62 24.28 -1.87
N LYS A 250 -20.99 25.39 -2.31
CA LYS A 250 -21.20 25.96 -3.64
C LYS A 250 -20.82 24.98 -4.75
N GLY A 251 -19.64 24.37 -4.65
CA GLY A 251 -19.13 23.44 -5.65
C GLY A 251 -20.00 22.18 -5.77
N LEU A 252 -20.44 21.62 -4.64
CA LEU A 252 -21.29 20.43 -4.64
C LEU A 252 -22.71 20.71 -5.13
N GLU A 253 -23.32 21.82 -4.75
CA GLU A 253 -24.63 22.23 -5.29
C GLU A 253 -24.54 22.43 -6.81
N TYR A 254 -23.50 23.12 -7.26
CA TYR A 254 -23.27 23.38 -8.67
C TYR A 254 -23.06 22.10 -9.50
N LEU A 255 -22.34 21.11 -8.95
CA LEU A 255 -22.22 19.79 -9.55
C LEU A 255 -23.54 19.03 -9.52
N ALA A 256 -24.29 19.08 -8.41
CA ALA A 256 -25.56 18.39 -8.29
C ALA A 256 -26.58 18.88 -9.32
N ASP A 257 -26.65 20.18 -9.59
CA ASP A 257 -27.55 20.76 -10.60
C ASP A 257 -27.29 20.25 -12.02
N ARG A 258 -26.04 19.84 -12.30
CA ARG A 258 -25.61 19.41 -13.65
C ARG A 258 -25.48 17.90 -13.80
N ILE A 259 -25.27 17.18 -12.70
CA ILE A 259 -25.17 15.73 -12.69
C ILE A 259 -26.53 15.13 -12.31
N ASN A 260 -27.08 14.33 -13.23
CA ASN A 260 -28.32 13.60 -12.98
C ASN A 260 -28.23 12.78 -11.68
N LEU A 261 -29.26 12.85 -10.84
CA LEU A 261 -29.34 12.14 -9.56
C LEU A 261 -28.92 10.67 -9.65
N LYS A 262 -29.31 9.96 -10.72
CA LYS A 262 -28.98 8.53 -10.92
C LYS A 262 -27.47 8.26 -11.11
N HIS A 263 -26.69 9.28 -11.46
CA HIS A 263 -25.24 9.20 -11.67
C HIS A 263 -24.43 9.77 -10.49
N ARG A 264 -25.03 10.49 -9.54
CA ARG A 264 -24.28 11.17 -8.47
C ARG A 264 -23.51 10.20 -7.56
N GLY A 265 -24.01 8.98 -7.37
CA GLY A 265 -23.28 7.92 -6.65
C GLY A 265 -22.01 7.42 -7.35
N ARG A 266 -21.70 7.91 -8.56
CA ARG A 266 -20.48 7.67 -9.34
C ARG A 266 -19.46 8.81 -9.17
N VAL A 267 -19.75 9.76 -8.28
CA VAL A 267 -18.85 10.85 -7.90
C VAL A 267 -18.43 10.64 -6.46
N ALA A 268 -17.12 10.69 -6.21
CA ALA A 268 -16.57 10.69 -4.86
C ALA A 268 -16.04 12.08 -4.52
N VAL A 269 -16.41 12.59 -3.35
CA VAL A 269 -16.08 13.93 -2.89
C VAL A 269 -15.31 13.82 -1.58
N CYS A 270 -14.14 14.45 -1.48
CA CYS A 270 -13.29 14.40 -0.30
C CYS A 270 -13.26 15.77 0.36
N LEU A 271 -13.69 15.84 1.62
CA LEU A 271 -13.52 17.03 2.45
C LEU A 271 -12.11 17.03 3.02
N HIS A 272 -11.29 17.98 2.56
CA HIS A 272 -9.93 18.19 3.03
C HIS A 272 -9.87 19.36 4.01
N GLY A 273 -8.72 19.58 4.66
CA GLY A 273 -8.41 20.81 5.38
C GLY A 273 -8.95 20.91 6.80
N TRP A 274 -9.82 19.98 7.18
CA TRP A 274 -10.44 19.92 8.50
C TRP A 274 -9.58 19.15 9.54
N TYR A 275 -8.58 18.39 9.06
CA TYR A 275 -7.91 17.28 9.73
C TYR A 275 -6.75 17.69 10.66
N ASP A 276 -6.30 16.72 11.44
CA ASP A 276 -5.09 16.77 12.28
C ASP A 276 -3.86 16.23 11.51
N TYR A 277 -2.74 16.96 11.46
CA TYR A 277 -1.42 16.36 11.21
C TYR A 277 -0.82 15.98 12.56
N PHE A 278 -0.21 14.80 12.72
CA PHE A 278 0.19 14.20 14.02
C PHE A 278 0.47 15.25 15.12
N GLN A 279 -0.55 15.56 15.95
CA GLN A 279 -0.61 16.46 17.12
C GLN A 279 -2.09 16.74 17.56
N GLN A 280 -2.39 17.80 18.33
CA GLN A 280 -3.72 18.07 18.92
C GLN A 280 -4.40 19.25 18.23
N TYR A 281 -4.98 18.99 17.06
CA TYR A 281 -5.78 19.96 16.33
C TYR A 281 -7.27 19.76 16.53
N ALA A 282 -7.76 18.57 16.24
CA ALA A 282 -9.15 18.16 16.40
C ALA A 282 -9.27 16.91 17.28
N TYR A 283 -8.15 16.26 17.62
CA TYR A 283 -8.12 15.02 18.39
C TYR A 283 -7.37 15.18 19.72
N ASP A 284 -8.07 14.89 20.81
CA ASP A 284 -7.50 14.80 22.15
C ASP A 284 -7.06 13.35 22.42
N HIS A 285 -5.75 13.12 22.30
CA HIS A 285 -5.18 11.77 22.45
C HIS A 285 -5.34 11.21 23.87
N GLU A 286 -5.27 12.04 24.91
CA GLU A 286 -5.43 11.59 26.30
C GLU A 286 -6.86 11.13 26.57
N LYS A 287 -7.85 11.81 25.98
CA LYS A 287 -9.26 11.41 26.09
C LYS A 287 -9.68 10.35 25.07
N GLY A 288 -8.89 10.14 24.01
CA GLY A 288 -9.23 9.26 22.90
C GLY A 288 -10.47 9.73 22.13
N LYS A 289 -10.70 11.04 22.02
CA LYS A 289 -11.90 11.64 21.42
C LYS A 289 -11.57 12.88 20.61
N LEU A 290 -12.47 13.25 19.71
CA LEU A 290 -12.42 14.57 19.09
C LEU A 290 -12.80 15.65 20.11
N ILE A 291 -12.23 16.84 19.95
CA ILE A 291 -12.68 18.03 20.68
C ILE A 291 -13.89 18.65 19.98
N ASP A 292 -14.74 19.37 20.73
CA ASP A 292 -16.01 19.89 20.21
C ASP A 292 -15.81 20.96 19.13
N GLU A 293 -14.77 21.79 19.27
CA GLU A 293 -14.48 22.94 18.40
C GLU A 293 -12.97 23.11 18.19
N TRP A 294 -12.57 23.52 16.98
CA TRP A 294 -11.18 23.79 16.59
C TRP A 294 -11.09 24.84 15.47
N THR A 295 -9.88 25.19 15.02
CA THR A 295 -9.65 26.20 13.96
C THR A 295 -8.86 25.62 12.79
N ALA A 296 -9.56 25.23 11.71
CA ALA A 296 -9.03 24.85 10.39
C ALA A 296 -7.97 25.85 9.84
N PHE A 297 -6.86 25.38 9.28
CA PHE A 297 -5.70 26.15 8.79
C PHE A 297 -5.20 27.29 9.69
N PRO A 298 -4.62 27.00 10.88
CA PRO A 298 -4.24 28.02 11.85
C PRO A 298 -3.12 28.94 11.33
N GLY A 299 -2.29 28.45 10.40
CA GLY A 299 -1.21 29.21 9.76
C GLY A 299 -1.68 30.20 8.70
N THR A 300 -2.91 30.06 8.19
CA THR A 300 -3.41 30.85 7.05
C THR A 300 -4.86 31.33 7.25
N ARG A 301 -5.86 30.59 6.75
CA ARG A 301 -7.27 31.02 6.63
C ARG A 301 -8.05 31.04 7.96
N LYS A 302 -7.63 30.25 8.95
CA LYS A 302 -8.23 30.21 10.31
C LYS A 302 -9.75 30.02 10.31
N ILE A 303 -10.21 28.94 9.69
CA ILE A 303 -11.63 28.62 9.53
C ILE A 303 -12.15 27.95 10.81
N PRO A 304 -13.18 28.49 11.50
CA PRO A 304 -13.76 27.84 12.68
C PRO A 304 -14.47 26.54 12.31
N MET A 305 -14.21 25.48 13.07
CA MET A 305 -14.78 24.15 12.86
C MET A 305 -15.34 23.58 14.16
N SER A 306 -16.31 22.69 14.05
CA SER A 306 -16.88 21.94 15.15
C SER A 306 -17.37 20.57 14.68
N ILE A 307 -17.62 19.66 15.62
CA ILE A 307 -18.24 18.37 15.32
C ILE A 307 -19.55 18.57 14.54
N LYS A 308 -20.36 19.55 14.96
CA LYS A 308 -21.61 19.89 14.26
C LYS A 308 -21.36 20.38 12.83
N SER A 309 -20.38 21.26 12.62
CA SER A 309 -20.12 21.81 11.27
C SER A 309 -19.60 20.76 10.29
N MET A 310 -18.87 19.76 10.80
CA MET A 310 -18.46 18.57 10.04
C MET A 310 -19.67 17.72 9.65
N HIS A 311 -20.53 17.35 10.60
CA HIS A 311 -21.77 16.63 10.31
C HIS A 311 -22.61 17.32 9.26
N ASP A 312 -22.80 18.64 9.37
CA ASP A 312 -23.57 19.43 8.41
C ASP A 312 -22.97 19.37 6.99
N ARG A 313 -21.64 19.38 6.84
CA ARG A 313 -20.93 19.27 5.54
C ARG A 313 -21.07 17.89 4.92
N LEU A 314 -20.83 16.85 5.71
CA LEU A 314 -20.90 15.47 5.26
C LEU A 314 -22.33 15.11 4.85
N GLN A 315 -23.30 15.45 5.69
CA GLN A 315 -24.73 15.23 5.41
C GLN A 315 -25.23 16.03 4.21
N PHE A 316 -24.72 17.25 3.99
CA PHE A 316 -25.05 18.01 2.78
C PHE A 316 -24.65 17.24 1.51
N ALA A 317 -23.41 16.77 1.44
CA ALA A 317 -22.92 15.99 0.28
C ALA A 317 -23.70 14.68 0.09
N ARG A 318 -24.02 13.97 1.18
CA ARG A 318 -24.83 12.74 1.13
C ARG A 318 -26.23 12.98 0.61
N LYS A 319 -26.92 14.04 1.07
CA LYS A 319 -28.26 14.41 0.61
C LYS A 319 -28.30 14.73 -0.87
N LEU A 320 -27.20 15.26 -1.43
CA LEU A 320 -27.05 15.47 -2.86
C LEU A 320 -26.85 14.16 -3.63
N GLY A 321 -26.44 13.06 -2.97
CA GLY A 321 -26.30 11.73 -3.56
C GLY A 321 -24.87 11.34 -3.94
N PHE A 322 -23.86 12.06 -3.43
CA PHE A 322 -22.45 11.77 -3.67
C PHE A 322 -21.88 10.74 -2.70
N ARG A 323 -20.77 10.09 -3.06
CA ARG A 323 -19.94 9.32 -2.14
C ARG A 323 -19.04 10.27 -1.37
N VAL A 324 -19.07 10.21 -0.04
CA VAL A 324 -18.43 11.21 0.81
C VAL A 324 -17.22 10.60 1.47
N LEU A 325 -16.06 11.17 1.23
CA LEU A 325 -14.81 10.79 1.87
C LEU A 325 -14.30 11.91 2.76
N LEU A 326 -13.53 11.49 3.75
CA LEU A 326 -12.93 12.36 4.73
C LEU A 326 -11.41 12.26 4.64
N TYR A 327 -10.72 13.38 4.49
CA TYR A 327 -9.26 13.37 4.57
C TYR A 327 -8.80 12.98 5.97
N PHE A 328 -7.97 11.95 6.10
CA PHE A 328 -7.52 11.42 7.38
C PHE A 328 -6.34 12.20 7.96
N SER A 329 -5.21 12.24 7.26
CA SER A 329 -3.95 12.81 7.72
C SER A 329 -2.99 13.07 6.55
N ASP A 330 -2.04 13.97 6.75
CA ASP A 330 -0.89 14.22 5.87
C ASP A 330 0.28 13.28 6.24
N GLY A 331 0.29 12.08 5.65
CA GLY A 331 1.35 11.08 5.83
C GLY A 331 1.64 10.82 7.31
N THR A 332 2.92 10.90 7.67
CA THR A 332 3.38 10.97 9.07
C THR A 332 3.96 12.35 9.38
N ASN A 333 3.58 13.39 8.64
CA ASN A 333 4.12 14.72 8.83
C ASN A 333 3.65 15.31 10.17
N SER A 334 4.52 16.17 10.71
CA SER A 334 4.24 16.98 11.88
C SER A 334 4.96 18.32 11.78
N ASP A 335 4.63 19.25 12.66
CA ASP A 335 5.16 20.62 12.65
C ASP A 335 5.83 20.95 13.98
N THR A 336 7.02 21.54 13.93
CA THR A 336 7.83 21.89 15.11
C THR A 336 7.23 23.00 15.98
N GLY A 337 6.33 23.83 15.44
CA GLY A 337 5.63 24.91 16.12
C GLY A 337 4.30 24.50 16.74
N ALA A 338 3.84 23.27 16.52
CA ALA A 338 2.56 22.83 17.05
C ALA A 338 2.66 22.43 18.56
N PRO A 339 1.58 22.63 19.36
CA PRO A 339 1.67 22.56 20.83
C PRO A 339 2.04 21.20 21.42
N GLY A 340 1.81 20.11 20.67
CA GLY A 340 2.06 18.73 21.10
C GLY A 340 3.31 18.12 20.47
N PHE A 341 4.22 18.93 19.91
CA PHE A 341 5.31 18.43 19.08
C PHE A 341 6.27 17.52 19.86
N ARG A 342 6.57 16.37 19.26
CA ARG A 342 7.41 15.32 19.85
C ARG A 342 8.72 15.19 19.08
N PRO A 343 9.77 15.97 19.42
CA PRO A 343 11.06 15.91 18.72
C PRO A 343 11.72 14.53 18.80
N ASP A 344 11.36 13.73 19.80
CA ASP A 344 11.80 12.36 19.99
C ASP A 344 11.19 11.37 18.98
N PHE A 345 10.13 11.75 18.27
CA PHE A 345 9.45 10.91 17.28
C PHE A 345 9.87 11.23 15.83
N VAL A 346 10.66 12.27 15.63
CA VAL A 346 11.07 12.73 14.29
C VAL A 346 11.96 11.69 13.64
N LEU A 347 11.70 11.35 12.38
CA LEU A 347 12.49 10.44 11.56
C LEU A 347 13.91 10.97 11.36
N LYS A 348 14.90 10.16 11.73
CA LYS A 348 16.34 10.48 11.62
C LYS A 348 17.06 9.48 10.73
N ASP A 349 17.97 9.98 9.91
CA ASP A 349 18.92 9.14 9.17
C ASP A 349 20.10 8.69 10.06
N SER A 350 21.04 7.94 9.48
CA SER A 350 22.21 7.42 10.20
C SER A 350 23.16 8.48 10.75
N SER A 351 23.06 9.73 10.29
CA SER A 351 23.81 10.88 10.82
C SER A 351 23.04 11.64 11.91
N GLY A 352 21.84 11.18 12.26
CA GLY A 352 20.93 11.86 13.17
C GLY A 352 20.19 13.04 12.54
N LYS A 353 20.31 13.24 11.22
CA LYS A 353 19.70 14.35 10.51
C LYS A 353 18.25 14.02 10.13
N THR A 354 17.41 15.04 10.18
CA THR A 354 15.99 14.95 9.81
C THR A 354 15.77 15.46 8.38
N SER A 355 14.70 14.98 7.75
CA SER A 355 14.25 15.47 6.44
C SER A 355 13.02 16.36 6.60
N LYS A 356 12.94 17.41 5.78
CA LYS A 356 11.74 18.25 5.74
C LYS A 356 10.53 17.45 5.27
N GLY A 357 9.41 17.66 5.94
CA GLY A 357 8.08 17.25 5.49
C GLY A 357 7.50 18.25 4.50
N TRP A 358 6.22 18.05 4.16
CA TRP A 358 5.46 19.02 3.39
C TRP A 358 5.07 20.21 4.27
N LYS A 359 5.23 21.43 3.75
CA LYS A 359 4.82 22.64 4.46
C LYS A 359 3.55 23.19 3.84
N GLY A 360 2.46 23.04 4.57
CA GLY A 360 1.12 23.42 4.17
C GLY A 360 0.60 24.72 4.78
N PRO A 361 -0.64 25.09 4.43
CA PRO A 361 -1.36 26.24 5.00
C PRO A 361 -1.76 26.05 6.47
N ASP A 362 -1.65 24.84 6.99
CA ASP A 362 -1.83 24.40 8.37
C ASP A 362 -0.54 24.44 9.22
N SER A 363 0.63 24.53 8.58
CA SER A 363 1.92 24.56 9.25
C SER A 363 2.16 25.87 10.02
N LEU A 364 2.68 25.75 11.25
CA LEU A 364 3.02 26.87 12.14
C LEU A 364 4.54 27.11 12.24
N GLY A 365 5.33 26.07 11.98
CA GLY A 365 6.77 26.02 12.11
C GLY A 365 7.41 25.31 10.92
N ASP A 366 8.40 24.46 11.20
CA ASP A 366 9.05 23.65 10.18
C ASP A 366 8.38 22.27 10.13
N ALA A 367 7.99 21.86 8.93
CA ALA A 367 7.44 20.55 8.69
C ALA A 367 8.53 19.46 8.74
N VAL A 368 8.26 18.38 9.46
CA VAL A 368 9.15 17.24 9.65
C VAL A 368 8.38 15.93 9.49
N LYS A 369 9.09 14.88 9.10
CA LYS A 369 8.53 13.53 9.00
C LYS A 369 8.67 12.81 10.33
N MET A 370 7.61 12.16 10.80
CA MET A 370 7.63 11.35 12.01
C MET A 370 7.92 9.89 11.68
N ASP A 371 8.53 9.18 12.61
CA ASP A 371 8.97 7.80 12.41
C ASP A 371 7.84 6.80 12.72
N PRO A 372 7.25 6.12 11.70
CA PRO A 372 6.17 5.13 11.88
C PRO A 372 6.56 3.91 12.73
N SER A 373 7.85 3.73 13.04
CA SER A 373 8.32 2.66 13.93
C SER A 373 8.20 3.01 15.41
N VAL A 374 8.00 4.29 15.77
CA VAL A 374 7.86 4.72 17.16
C VAL A 374 6.48 4.32 17.70
N PRO A 375 6.38 3.52 18.79
CA PRO A 375 5.11 3.01 19.29
C PRO A 375 4.07 4.10 19.59
N GLY A 376 4.49 5.20 20.23
CA GLY A 376 3.58 6.29 20.56
C GLY A 376 2.97 7.00 19.35
N LEU A 377 3.70 7.07 18.23
CA LEU A 377 3.16 7.60 16.97
C LEU A 377 2.04 6.69 16.45
N ARG A 378 2.28 5.38 16.47
CA ARG A 378 1.31 4.36 16.03
C ARG A 378 0.06 4.37 16.90
N ASP A 379 0.24 4.47 18.21
CA ASP A 379 -0.86 4.56 19.18
C ASP A 379 -1.76 5.77 18.92
N TRP A 380 -1.16 6.93 18.61
CA TRP A 380 -1.90 8.12 18.23
C TRP A 380 -2.72 7.91 16.97
N TYR A 381 -2.14 7.39 15.87
CA TYR A 381 -2.87 7.15 14.62
C TYR A 381 -4.03 6.17 14.79
N ARG A 382 -3.83 5.10 15.57
CA ARG A 382 -4.89 4.14 15.87
C ARG A 382 -6.03 4.77 16.67
N GLY A 383 -5.69 5.56 17.69
CA GLY A 383 -6.68 6.26 18.51
C GLY A 383 -7.43 7.33 17.71
N TYR A 384 -6.72 8.10 16.89
CA TYR A 384 -7.30 9.14 16.04
C TYR A 384 -8.28 8.55 15.03
N LEU A 385 -7.88 7.49 14.31
CA LEU A 385 -8.77 6.81 13.36
C LEU A 385 -10.03 6.28 14.06
N ARG A 386 -9.89 5.68 15.25
CA ARG A 386 -11.06 5.21 16.02
C ARG A 386 -11.98 6.35 16.43
N ALA A 387 -11.43 7.47 16.91
CA ALA A 387 -12.24 8.64 17.25
C ALA A 387 -13.02 9.19 16.04
N LEU A 388 -12.41 9.21 14.85
CA LEU A 388 -13.10 9.60 13.62
C LEU A 388 -14.18 8.62 13.20
N LEU A 389 -13.93 7.31 13.31
CA LEU A 389 -14.91 6.30 12.95
C LEU A 389 -16.06 6.24 13.97
N ASP A 390 -15.79 6.43 15.25
CA ASP A 390 -16.82 6.54 16.28
C ASP A 390 -17.75 7.72 16.03
N GLU A 391 -17.20 8.85 15.58
CA GLU A 391 -17.98 10.06 15.32
C GLU A 391 -18.68 10.04 13.95
N TYR A 392 -17.95 9.71 12.86
CA TYR A 392 -18.38 10.00 11.49
C TYR A 392 -18.61 8.77 10.61
N ALA A 393 -18.43 7.52 11.07
CA ALA A 393 -18.57 6.33 10.21
C ALA A 393 -19.94 6.20 9.52
N ARG A 394 -20.99 6.83 10.08
CA ARG A 394 -22.35 6.85 9.50
C ARG A 394 -22.52 7.89 8.40
N ASP A 395 -21.64 8.88 8.35
CA ASP A 395 -21.74 10.06 7.49
C ASP A 395 -20.74 10.04 6.34
N ILE A 396 -19.85 9.04 6.30
CA ILE A 396 -18.80 8.89 5.29
C ILE A 396 -18.87 7.50 4.64
N ASP A 397 -18.38 7.42 3.41
CA ASP A 397 -18.13 6.18 2.67
C ASP A 397 -16.64 5.78 2.73
N GLY A 398 -15.76 6.64 3.24
CA GLY A 398 -14.36 6.26 3.43
C GLY A 398 -13.46 7.39 3.92
N LEU A 399 -12.18 7.04 4.13
CA LEU A 399 -11.13 7.97 4.51
C LEU A 399 -9.99 7.96 3.48
N VAL A 400 -9.30 9.11 3.36
CA VAL A 400 -8.13 9.30 2.49
C VAL A 400 -6.92 9.66 3.34
N TRP A 401 -5.96 8.75 3.49
CA TRP A 401 -4.65 9.03 4.07
C TRP A 401 -3.70 9.49 2.99
N ASP A 402 -3.45 10.80 2.95
CA ASP A 402 -2.59 11.37 1.94
C ASP A 402 -1.11 11.26 2.32
N GLU A 403 -0.22 11.58 1.38
CA GLU A 403 1.21 11.79 1.62
C GLU A 403 1.95 10.61 2.27
N THR A 404 1.35 9.41 2.19
CA THR A 404 1.96 8.18 2.72
C THR A 404 3.29 7.86 2.02
N PHE A 405 3.50 8.39 0.81
CA PHE A 405 4.74 8.24 0.04
C PHE A 405 5.97 8.96 0.63
N TYR A 406 5.81 9.80 1.67
CA TYR A 406 6.95 10.45 2.29
C TYR A 406 7.91 9.50 3.00
N ILE A 407 7.41 8.33 3.42
CA ILE A 407 8.24 7.20 3.86
C ILE A 407 8.48 6.31 2.65
N ARG A 408 9.65 6.45 2.03
CA ARG A 408 10.00 5.73 0.79
C ARG A 408 10.48 4.31 1.08
N SER A 409 10.32 3.39 0.14
CA SER A 409 10.96 2.06 0.22
C SER A 409 12.47 2.18 0.46
N GLY A 410 13.00 1.34 1.35
CA GLY A 410 14.39 1.35 1.78
C GLY A 410 14.73 2.33 2.91
N THR A 411 13.76 3.08 3.45
CA THR A 411 14.02 4.03 4.54
C THR A 411 14.32 3.31 5.85
N VAL A 412 15.49 3.59 6.42
CA VAL A 412 15.89 3.14 7.76
C VAL A 412 15.87 4.33 8.71
N SER A 413 15.19 4.18 9.84
CA SER A 413 15.15 5.16 10.91
C SER A 413 16.22 4.87 11.95
N TYR A 414 16.83 5.93 12.47
CA TYR A 414 17.74 5.94 13.62
C TYR A 414 17.18 6.79 14.77
N THR A 415 15.85 6.96 14.81
CA THR A 415 15.16 7.74 15.85
C THR A 415 15.19 7.05 17.21
N GLY A 416 14.98 5.73 17.23
CA GLY A 416 15.00 4.91 18.44
C GLY A 416 16.42 4.50 18.89
N LYS A 417 16.50 3.74 19.99
CA LYS A 417 17.77 3.16 20.48
C LYS A 417 18.40 2.17 19.50
N THR A 418 17.56 1.47 18.75
CA THR A 418 17.95 0.51 17.72
C THR A 418 17.34 0.98 16.40
N PRO A 419 18.11 1.01 15.29
CA PRO A 419 17.56 1.41 14.01
C PRO A 419 16.47 0.44 13.54
N THR A 420 15.54 0.94 12.72
CA THR A 420 14.37 0.19 12.25
C THR A 420 14.10 0.44 10.77
N TYR A 421 13.40 -0.48 10.11
CA TYR A 421 12.87 -0.24 8.76
C TYR A 421 11.60 0.60 8.84
N ALA A 422 11.71 1.90 8.60
CA ALA A 422 10.58 2.83 8.71
C ALA A 422 9.50 2.53 7.65
N ASP A 423 9.91 2.11 6.45
CA ASP A 423 8.99 1.72 5.38
C ASP A 423 8.19 0.45 5.71
N ARG A 424 8.83 -0.57 6.31
CA ARG A 424 8.13 -1.76 6.81
C ARG A 424 7.18 -1.42 7.96
N ALA A 425 7.59 -0.50 8.84
CA ALA A 425 6.73 0.00 9.90
C ALA A 425 5.52 0.77 9.34
N MET A 426 5.70 1.55 8.28
CA MET A 426 4.62 2.25 7.57
C MET A 426 3.64 1.26 6.90
N MET A 427 4.14 0.27 6.16
CA MET A 427 3.32 -0.81 5.58
C MET A 427 2.45 -1.50 6.63
N SER A 428 3.07 -1.83 7.77
CA SER A 428 2.36 -2.47 8.88
C SER A 428 1.33 -1.53 9.52
N LEU A 429 1.63 -0.23 9.64
CA LEU A 429 0.68 0.76 10.15
C LEU A 429 -0.55 0.89 9.24
N VAL A 430 -0.35 0.97 7.91
CA VAL A 430 -1.46 1.03 6.95
C VAL A 430 -2.34 -0.22 7.04
N SER A 431 -1.73 -1.40 7.18
CA SER A 431 -2.42 -2.66 7.39
C SER A 431 -3.26 -2.68 8.68
N GLU A 432 -2.70 -2.16 9.79
CA GLU A 432 -3.42 -2.02 11.07
C GLU A 432 -4.62 -1.06 10.95
N LEU A 433 -4.42 0.11 10.35
CA LEU A 433 -5.48 1.10 10.18
C LEU A 433 -6.60 0.61 9.24
N THR A 434 -6.24 -0.11 8.19
CA THR A 434 -7.21 -0.73 7.28
C THR A 434 -8.05 -1.78 8.00
N GLN A 435 -7.44 -2.60 8.86
CA GLN A 435 -8.18 -3.54 9.71
C GLN A 435 -9.13 -2.84 10.68
N ILE A 436 -8.73 -1.71 11.28
CA ILE A 436 -9.64 -0.89 12.10
C ILE A 436 -10.83 -0.43 11.27
N VAL A 437 -10.65 0.07 10.04
CA VAL A 437 -11.77 0.43 9.17
C VAL A 437 -12.68 -0.78 8.88
N GLN A 438 -12.10 -1.96 8.64
CA GLN A 438 -12.87 -3.20 8.43
C GLN A 438 -13.68 -3.62 9.67
N GLU A 439 -13.20 -3.35 10.88
CA GLU A 439 -13.97 -3.60 12.11
C GLU A 439 -15.25 -2.74 12.17
N TYR A 440 -15.21 -1.52 11.60
CA TYR A 440 -16.34 -0.61 11.50
C TYR A 440 -17.29 -0.93 10.35
N HIS A 441 -17.03 -1.97 9.55
CA HIS A 441 -18.02 -2.50 8.59
C HIS A 441 -19.32 -2.95 9.27
N ARG A 442 -19.29 -3.21 10.59
CA ARG A 442 -20.50 -3.43 11.39
C ARG A 442 -21.40 -2.18 11.54
N VAL A 443 -20.83 -0.98 11.40
CA VAL A 443 -21.53 0.31 11.45
C VAL A 443 -21.90 0.76 10.03
N ASN A 444 -20.95 0.62 9.11
CA ASN A 444 -21.12 0.96 7.71
C ASN A 444 -20.21 0.06 6.85
N ASP A 445 -20.83 -0.89 6.14
CA ASP A 445 -20.14 -1.89 5.30
C ASP A 445 -19.57 -1.30 3.99
N GLN A 446 -19.81 -0.02 3.72
CA GLN A 446 -19.29 0.68 2.54
C GLN A 446 -17.94 1.36 2.79
N LEU A 447 -17.45 1.40 4.04
CA LEU A 447 -16.25 2.13 4.42
C LEU A 447 -15.00 1.60 3.70
N VAL A 448 -14.25 2.54 3.12
CA VAL A 448 -12.92 2.28 2.54
C VAL A 448 -11.84 3.14 3.20
N PHE A 449 -10.60 2.68 3.07
CA PHE A 449 -9.41 3.36 3.58
C PHE A 449 -8.42 3.44 2.43
N LEU A 450 -8.23 4.64 1.90
CA LEU A 450 -7.41 4.90 0.74
C LEU A 450 -6.10 5.54 1.17
N VAL A 451 -5.00 5.16 0.52
CA VAL A 451 -3.69 5.76 0.77
C VAL A 451 -3.20 6.54 -0.44
N SER A 452 -2.26 7.46 -0.24
CA SER A 452 -1.65 8.21 -1.33
C SER A 452 -0.25 7.64 -1.59
N ASP A 453 -0.20 6.58 -2.41
CA ASP A 453 1.07 6.00 -2.86
C ASP A 453 1.62 6.78 -4.07
N GLY A 454 2.90 7.11 -3.99
CA GLY A 454 3.66 7.68 -5.11
C GLY A 454 4.33 6.60 -5.95
N SER A 455 5.13 7.00 -6.92
CA SER A 455 5.88 6.05 -7.77
C SER A 455 6.85 5.16 -6.99
N GLN A 456 7.19 5.48 -5.73
CA GLN A 456 8.19 4.80 -4.88
C GLN A 456 7.64 4.02 -3.69
N THR A 457 6.32 3.90 -3.56
CA THR A 457 5.69 3.18 -2.44
C THR A 457 4.61 2.21 -2.91
N SER A 458 4.20 1.30 -2.03
CA SER A 458 3.26 0.22 -2.36
C SER A 458 2.34 -0.12 -1.18
N TYR A 459 2.05 0.86 -0.31
CA TYR A 459 1.20 0.66 0.87
C TYR A 459 -0.24 0.31 0.50
N ALA A 460 -0.69 0.62 -0.71
CA ALA A 460 -2.00 0.26 -1.23
C ALA A 460 -2.25 -1.25 -1.32
N LEU A 461 -1.18 -2.07 -1.32
CA LEU A 461 -1.27 -3.53 -1.27
C LEU A 461 -2.01 -4.04 -0.02
N VAL A 462 -2.02 -3.25 1.06
CA VAL A 462 -2.69 -3.55 2.33
C VAL A 462 -3.76 -2.52 2.70
N ALA A 463 -4.26 -1.76 1.72
CA ALA A 463 -5.35 -0.80 1.86
C ALA A 463 -6.50 -1.11 0.89
N HIS A 464 -7.54 -0.27 0.86
CA HIS A 464 -8.69 -0.41 -0.05
C HIS A 464 -8.49 0.33 -1.40
N GLY A 465 -7.25 0.72 -1.72
CA GLY A 465 -6.87 1.39 -2.96
C GLY A 465 -6.08 2.67 -2.71
N THR A 466 -5.90 3.48 -3.75
CA THR A 466 -5.25 4.78 -3.64
C THR A 466 -6.15 5.95 -3.99
N TRP A 467 -5.93 7.07 -3.32
CA TRP A 467 -6.22 8.42 -3.79
C TRP A 467 -4.89 9.18 -3.77
N GLN A 468 -4.17 9.13 -4.88
CA GLN A 468 -2.80 9.63 -4.99
C GLN A 468 -2.74 11.16 -5.00
N ASP A 469 -1.67 11.72 -4.46
CA ASP A 469 -1.29 13.11 -4.68
C ASP A 469 -0.28 13.23 -5.83
N THR A 470 -0.72 12.80 -7.01
CA THR A 470 0.09 12.83 -8.25
C THR A 470 -0.42 13.85 -9.26
N ALA A 471 -1.44 14.63 -8.89
CA ALA A 471 -2.10 15.59 -9.74
C ALA A 471 -2.49 15.02 -11.12
N CYS A 472 -3.00 13.77 -11.15
CA CYS A 472 -3.31 13.01 -12.35
C CYS A 472 -2.17 12.93 -13.39
N ASP A 473 -0.91 13.00 -12.98
CA ASP A 473 0.21 12.92 -13.92
C ASP A 473 0.19 11.57 -14.66
N PRO A 474 0.16 11.56 -16.01
CA PRO A 474 0.16 10.31 -16.78
C PRO A 474 1.31 9.35 -16.45
N GLN A 475 2.46 9.87 -15.99
CA GLN A 475 3.63 9.07 -15.64
C GLN A 475 3.41 8.21 -14.38
N ASP A 476 2.48 8.60 -13.51
CA ASP A 476 2.24 7.93 -12.23
C ASP A 476 1.17 6.82 -12.31
N TRP A 477 0.43 6.72 -13.42
CA TRP A 477 -0.59 5.70 -13.59
C TRP A 477 -0.03 4.29 -13.67
N GLY A 478 1.04 4.09 -14.46
CA GLY A 478 1.72 2.80 -14.60
C GLY A 478 2.10 2.20 -13.24
N PRO A 479 2.90 2.92 -12.41
CA PRO A 479 3.19 2.55 -11.03
C PRO A 479 1.97 2.25 -10.16
N GLY A 480 0.83 2.91 -10.43
CA GLY A 480 -0.42 2.71 -9.72
C GLY A 480 -1.16 1.41 -10.01
N MET A 481 -0.93 0.77 -11.16
CA MET A 481 -1.80 -0.27 -11.69
C MET A 481 -1.84 -1.53 -10.82
N PHE A 482 -0.68 -2.16 -10.59
CA PHE A 482 -0.61 -3.45 -9.92
C PHE A 482 -0.80 -3.38 -8.40
N ARG A 483 -0.27 -2.35 -7.73
CA ARG A 483 -0.50 -2.16 -6.29
C ARG A 483 -1.98 -1.97 -5.95
N ASN A 484 -2.75 -1.45 -6.90
CA ASN A 484 -4.18 -1.30 -6.79
C ASN A 484 -4.96 -2.39 -7.54
N TYR A 485 -4.34 -3.50 -7.96
CA TYR A 485 -4.97 -4.46 -8.88
C TYR A 485 -6.39 -4.90 -8.46
N ARG A 486 -6.60 -5.26 -7.18
CA ARG A 486 -7.91 -5.61 -6.61
C ARG A 486 -8.84 -4.43 -6.32
N ASN A 487 -8.31 -3.22 -6.20
CA ASN A 487 -8.99 -2.06 -5.62
C ASN A 487 -9.03 -0.86 -6.61
N CYS A 488 -9.21 0.37 -6.11
CA CYS A 488 -9.26 1.58 -6.92
C CYS A 488 -7.90 2.27 -7.07
N LEU A 489 -7.67 2.90 -8.23
CA LEU A 489 -6.54 3.79 -8.51
C LEU A 489 -7.10 5.16 -8.81
N TRP A 490 -7.12 6.04 -7.82
CA TRP A 490 -7.58 7.42 -7.94
C TRP A 490 -6.42 8.39 -7.70
N SER A 491 -6.57 9.64 -8.11
CA SER A 491 -5.62 10.72 -7.84
C SER A 491 -6.38 12.02 -7.55
N CYS A 492 -5.70 13.01 -6.99
CA CYS A 492 -6.15 14.40 -7.01
C CYS A 492 -5.80 15.04 -8.37
N LEU A 493 -6.33 16.22 -8.63
CA LEU A 493 -5.80 17.12 -9.66
C LEU A 493 -5.91 18.54 -9.14
N TRP A 494 -4.79 19.10 -8.69
CA TRP A 494 -4.70 20.49 -8.22
C TRP A 494 -4.79 21.52 -9.35
N TYR A 495 -4.63 21.07 -10.59
CA TYR A 495 -4.61 21.92 -11.78
C TYR A 495 -5.73 21.56 -12.78
N PRO A 496 -7.02 21.49 -12.37
CA PRO A 496 -8.10 21.02 -13.24
C PRO A 496 -8.35 21.92 -14.46
N ILE A 497 -7.91 23.18 -14.41
CA ILE A 497 -8.01 24.16 -15.49
C ILE A 497 -6.72 24.13 -16.32
N SER A 498 -5.58 24.37 -15.67
CA SER A 498 -4.31 24.54 -16.38
C SER A 498 -3.69 23.23 -16.88
N LYS A 499 -4.18 22.07 -16.40
CA LYS A 499 -3.81 20.71 -16.85
C LYS A 499 -5.04 19.86 -17.19
N ALA A 500 -6.05 20.45 -17.83
CA ALA A 500 -7.27 19.75 -18.25
C ALA A 500 -7.01 18.51 -19.14
N ASP A 501 -5.87 18.47 -19.84
CA ASP A 501 -5.43 17.31 -20.62
C ASP A 501 -5.17 16.07 -19.77
N ARG A 502 -4.71 16.22 -18.52
CA ARG A 502 -4.51 15.11 -17.58
C ARG A 502 -5.83 14.41 -17.25
N ASN A 503 -6.91 15.17 -17.05
CA ASN A 503 -8.26 14.63 -16.88
C ASN A 503 -8.71 13.81 -18.10
N ARG A 504 -8.47 14.34 -19.30
CA ARG A 504 -8.78 13.63 -20.53
C ARG A 504 -7.99 12.33 -20.65
N ILE A 505 -6.68 12.35 -20.38
CA ILE A 505 -5.83 11.15 -20.43
C ILE A 505 -6.31 10.09 -19.43
N ALA A 506 -6.53 10.47 -18.16
CA ALA A 506 -7.03 9.57 -17.12
C ALA A 506 -8.32 8.87 -17.56
N ALA A 507 -9.30 9.65 -18.03
CA ALA A 507 -10.61 9.13 -18.43
C ALA A 507 -10.61 8.32 -19.73
N GLU A 508 -9.91 8.79 -20.76
CA GLU A 508 -10.03 8.25 -22.11
C GLU A 508 -9.01 7.18 -22.45
N GLN A 509 -7.81 7.24 -21.85
CA GLN A 509 -6.76 6.24 -22.08
C GLN A 509 -6.82 5.15 -21.02
N TYR A 510 -6.91 5.54 -19.75
CA TYR A 510 -6.82 4.60 -18.63
C TYR A 510 -8.18 4.19 -18.05
N GLY A 511 -9.27 4.88 -18.39
CA GLY A 511 -10.59 4.61 -17.80
C GLY A 511 -10.67 4.93 -16.30
N LEU A 512 -9.79 5.78 -15.80
CA LEU A 512 -9.75 6.24 -14.41
C LEU A 512 -10.71 7.43 -14.21
N PRO A 513 -11.07 7.76 -12.97
CA PRO A 513 -11.85 8.95 -12.70
C PRO A 513 -11.16 10.23 -13.16
N GLN A 514 -11.97 11.21 -13.56
CA GLN A 514 -11.53 12.59 -13.69
C GLN A 514 -11.53 13.26 -12.32
N CYS A 515 -10.80 14.36 -12.19
CA CYS A 515 -10.57 15.01 -10.92
C CYS A 515 -10.82 16.52 -11.05
N LEU A 516 -11.55 17.04 -10.08
CA LEU A 516 -11.74 18.46 -9.82
C LEU A 516 -11.23 18.75 -8.41
N SER A 517 -10.83 19.98 -8.16
CA SER A 517 -10.43 20.43 -6.82
C SER A 517 -10.78 21.90 -6.61
N ASN A 518 -10.76 22.33 -5.35
CA ASN A 518 -10.80 23.74 -4.98
C ASN A 518 -9.96 23.97 -3.73
N GLY A 519 -9.49 25.20 -3.52
CA GLY A 519 -8.76 25.60 -2.32
C GLY A 519 -7.24 25.45 -2.40
N TRP A 520 -6.69 25.02 -3.55
CA TRP A 520 -5.25 24.85 -3.81
C TRP A 520 -4.93 25.03 -5.30
N GLU A 521 -3.74 25.55 -5.60
CA GLU A 521 -3.20 25.81 -6.96
C GLU A 521 -4.12 26.60 -7.91
N ASP A 522 -4.82 25.97 -8.86
CA ASP A 522 -5.75 26.71 -9.74
C ASP A 522 -6.86 27.41 -8.93
N ASP A 523 -7.15 26.89 -7.72
CA ASP A 523 -8.01 27.45 -6.67
C ASP A 523 -9.35 27.98 -7.20
N GLN A 524 -9.97 27.20 -8.09
CA GLN A 524 -11.24 27.50 -8.72
C GLN A 524 -12.08 26.23 -8.80
N GLY A 525 -13.08 26.15 -7.92
CA GLY A 525 -13.97 25.01 -7.84
C GLY A 525 -14.94 24.92 -9.02
N PRO A 526 -15.80 23.89 -9.06
CA PRO A 526 -16.77 23.69 -10.14
C PRO A 526 -17.65 24.93 -10.42
N HIS A 527 -17.96 25.73 -9.40
CA HIS A 527 -18.79 26.94 -9.52
C HIS A 527 -18.05 28.16 -10.09
N GLU A 528 -16.71 28.12 -10.16
CA GLU A 528 -15.85 29.23 -10.59
C GLU A 528 -15.04 28.93 -11.84
N MET A 529 -14.71 27.65 -12.08
CA MET A 529 -13.91 27.26 -13.22
C MET A 529 -14.59 27.58 -14.56
N PRO A 530 -13.82 27.81 -15.65
CA PRO A 530 -14.38 28.09 -16.97
C PRO A 530 -15.40 27.03 -17.40
N ALA A 531 -16.61 27.49 -17.77
CA ALA A 531 -17.73 26.62 -18.09
C ALA A 531 -17.41 25.58 -19.17
N GLU A 532 -16.64 25.96 -20.21
CA GLU A 532 -16.25 25.05 -21.28
C GLU A 532 -15.45 23.84 -20.76
N ILE A 533 -14.53 24.06 -19.82
CA ILE A 533 -13.69 22.99 -19.25
C ILE A 533 -14.56 22.05 -18.39
N LEU A 534 -15.43 22.61 -17.55
CA LEU A 534 -16.31 21.81 -16.72
C LEU A 534 -17.28 20.99 -17.58
N GLU A 535 -17.92 21.59 -18.58
CA GLU A 535 -18.85 20.88 -19.47
C GLU A 535 -18.16 19.74 -20.22
N ASP A 536 -16.90 19.90 -20.62
CA ASP A 536 -16.10 18.84 -21.20
C ASP A 536 -15.82 17.69 -20.22
N VAL A 537 -15.50 18.00 -18.96
CA VAL A 537 -15.38 17.01 -17.87
C VAL A 537 -16.70 16.27 -17.64
N LEU A 538 -17.82 16.98 -17.52
CA LEU A 538 -19.14 16.40 -17.24
C LEU A 538 -19.67 15.55 -18.40
N ARG A 539 -19.40 15.97 -19.64
CA ARG A 539 -19.69 15.19 -20.84
C ARG A 539 -18.93 13.86 -20.85
N ARG A 540 -17.62 13.88 -20.58
CA ARG A 540 -16.81 12.65 -20.49
C ARG A 540 -17.25 11.76 -19.32
N PHE A 541 -17.58 12.35 -18.17
CA PHE A 541 -18.09 11.64 -17.00
C PHE A 541 -19.38 10.89 -17.35
N THR A 542 -20.36 11.58 -17.92
CA THR A 542 -21.65 10.98 -18.29
C THR A 542 -21.47 9.85 -19.30
N ARG A 543 -20.66 10.09 -20.35
CA ARG A 543 -20.32 9.06 -21.35
C ARG A 543 -19.70 7.81 -20.71
N ASN A 544 -18.75 7.99 -19.78
CA ASN A 544 -18.07 6.87 -19.13
C ASN A 544 -19.01 6.07 -18.22
N VAL A 545 -19.86 6.76 -17.45
CA VAL A 545 -20.88 6.13 -16.59
C VAL A 545 -21.86 5.31 -17.44
N GLU A 546 -22.41 5.89 -18.51
CA GLU A 546 -23.39 5.23 -19.37
C GLU A 546 -22.81 4.05 -20.14
N ALA A 547 -21.54 4.16 -20.56
CA ALA A 547 -20.80 3.08 -21.19
C ALA A 547 -20.31 2.01 -20.21
N LYS A 548 -20.52 2.18 -18.89
CA LYS A 548 -19.97 1.32 -17.81
C LYS A 548 -18.48 1.09 -18.01
N ARG A 549 -17.75 2.17 -18.28
CA ARG A 549 -16.32 2.09 -18.57
C ARG A 549 -15.59 1.53 -17.35
N HIS A 550 -14.72 0.56 -17.55
CA HIS A 550 -13.83 0.08 -16.49
C HIS A 550 -12.43 0.64 -16.68
N ARG A 551 -11.70 0.80 -15.57
CA ARG A 551 -10.30 1.15 -15.64
C ARG A 551 -9.49 0.03 -16.29
N MET A 552 -8.41 0.41 -16.94
CA MET A 552 -7.35 -0.49 -17.33
C MET A 552 -6.67 -1.05 -16.08
N LYS A 553 -6.56 -2.38 -15.97
CA LYS A 553 -5.93 -3.06 -14.83
C LYS A 553 -4.40 -3.08 -14.93
N TYR A 554 -3.87 -3.20 -16.14
CA TYR A 554 -2.44 -3.21 -16.46
C TYR A 554 -2.25 -2.88 -17.95
N LEU A 555 -1.04 -2.47 -18.31
CA LEU A 555 -0.59 -2.28 -19.69
C LEU A 555 -0.14 -3.62 -20.27
N SER A 556 -0.45 -3.82 -21.55
CA SER A 556 0.07 -4.93 -22.34
C SER A 556 1.08 -4.39 -23.36
N PRO A 557 2.23 -5.06 -23.56
CA PRO A 557 3.28 -4.62 -24.48
C PRO A 557 2.86 -4.59 -25.95
#